data_AF-A0A6C0EQ93-F1
#
_entry.id   AF-A0A6C0EQ93-F1
#
_cell.length_a   1.000
_cell.length_b   1.000
_cell.length_c   1.000
_cell.angle_alpha   90.00
_cell.angle_beta   90.00
_cell.angle_gamma   90.00
#
_symmetry.space_group_name_H-M   'P 1'
#
loop_
_entity.id
_entity.type
_entity.pdbx_description
1 polymer ?
#
loop_
_entity_poly.entity_id
_entity_poly.type
_entity_poly.pdbx_seq_one_letter_code
_entity_poly.pdbx_strand_id
1 'polypeptide(L)'
;MKHKKTTTINKNIKESLTTSRDRENNINTENILTNVNSITNSNSNNNSNNNSTNSYIQFSCNAIYKYMKLGFIYIIKVAKIIINISGIYLLWIILHYFASHLYIKFCVPNNFIGFLISPFMTSTPHCQGLRWIVYNAANIINNMWTMIGIWICSTILVIKEKTHN
;
A
#
# COMPACT_ATOMS: atom_id res chain seq x y z
N MET A 1 -55.73 -54.75 1.33
CA MET A 1 -57.05 -54.17 1.02
C MET A 1 -56.90 -52.66 0.97
N LYS A 2 -57.23 -52.04 -0.19
CA LYS A 2 -57.48 -50.60 -0.42
C LYS A 2 -56.40 -49.57 -0.01
N HIS A 3 -55.66 -49.03 -0.99
CA HIS A 3 -55.61 -47.58 -1.31
C HIS A 3 -54.65 -47.31 -2.48
N LYS A 4 -55.09 -47.59 -3.70
CA LYS A 4 -54.43 -47.23 -4.96
C LYS A 4 -55.45 -46.46 -5.79
N LYS A 5 -55.50 -45.13 -5.68
CA LYS A 5 -56.15 -44.25 -6.70
C LYS A 5 -56.04 -42.72 -6.53
N THR A 6 -55.53 -42.16 -5.43
CA THR A 6 -55.64 -40.70 -5.20
C THR A 6 -54.47 -39.86 -5.74
N THR A 7 -53.34 -40.47 -6.13
CA THR A 7 -52.11 -39.71 -6.46
C THR A 7 -52.06 -39.15 -7.89
N THR A 8 -52.88 -39.65 -8.83
CA THR A 8 -52.75 -39.30 -10.26
C THR A 8 -53.42 -37.98 -10.63
N ILE A 9 -54.41 -37.51 -9.86
CA ILE A 9 -55.18 -36.29 -10.19
C ILE A 9 -54.37 -35.01 -9.90
N ASN A 10 -53.49 -35.03 -8.89
CA ASN A 10 -52.76 -33.84 -8.44
C ASN A 10 -51.58 -33.45 -9.37
N LYS A 11 -51.14 -34.37 -10.24
CA LYS A 11 -50.05 -34.10 -11.20
C LYS A 11 -50.54 -33.26 -12.39
N ASN A 12 -51.72 -33.56 -12.91
CA ASN A 12 -52.24 -32.93 -14.14
C ASN A 12 -52.72 -31.49 -13.92
N ILE A 13 -53.13 -31.13 -12.71
CA ILE A 13 -53.54 -29.75 -12.36
C ILE A 13 -52.32 -28.83 -12.26
N LYS A 14 -51.16 -29.36 -11.84
CA LYS A 14 -49.93 -28.58 -11.69
C LYS A 14 -49.30 -28.20 -13.03
N GLU A 15 -49.58 -28.96 -14.09
CA GLU A 15 -49.02 -28.80 -15.43
C GLU A 15 -49.84 -27.85 -16.32
N SER A 16 -51.16 -27.73 -16.06
CA SER A 16 -52.01 -26.73 -16.75
C SER A 16 -51.82 -25.29 -16.23
N LEU A 17 -51.46 -25.14 -14.95
CA LEU A 17 -51.22 -23.83 -14.30
C LEU A 17 -49.87 -23.20 -14.65
N THR A 18 -48.87 -23.97 -15.05
CA THR A 18 -47.57 -23.43 -15.50
C THR A 18 -47.67 -22.88 -16.92
N THR A 19 -48.33 -23.61 -17.82
CA THR A 19 -48.46 -23.25 -19.24
C THR A 19 -49.23 -21.94 -19.48
N SER A 20 -50.13 -21.56 -18.57
CA SER A 20 -50.91 -20.31 -18.70
C SER A 20 -50.13 -19.07 -18.25
N ARG A 21 -49.19 -19.20 -17.30
CA ARG A 21 -48.38 -18.08 -16.77
C ARG A 21 -47.30 -17.64 -17.75
N ASP A 22 -46.79 -18.56 -18.56
CA ASP A 22 -45.72 -18.27 -19.52
C ASP A 22 -46.22 -17.51 -20.76
N ARG A 23 -47.53 -17.58 -21.05
CA ARG A 23 -48.14 -16.89 -22.19
C ARG A 23 -48.37 -15.39 -21.94
N GLU A 24 -48.65 -15.01 -20.70
CA GLU A 24 -48.92 -13.62 -20.30
C GLU A 24 -47.63 -12.78 -20.22
N ASN A 25 -46.51 -13.40 -19.82
CA ASN A 25 -45.20 -12.74 -19.76
C ASN A 25 -44.61 -12.42 -21.14
N ASN A 26 -44.93 -13.20 -22.17
CA ASN A 26 -44.40 -13.00 -23.51
C ASN A 26 -45.03 -11.77 -24.21
N ILE A 27 -46.34 -11.57 -24.02
CA ILE A 27 -47.10 -10.46 -24.61
C ILE A 27 -46.65 -9.10 -24.03
N ASN A 28 -46.31 -9.04 -22.74
CA ASN A 28 -45.81 -7.81 -22.12
C ASN A 28 -44.38 -7.44 -22.57
N THR A 29 -43.59 -8.42 -23.01
CA THR A 29 -42.19 -8.18 -23.40
C THR A 29 -42.08 -7.56 -24.79
N GLU A 30 -42.93 -7.98 -25.75
CA GLU A 30 -42.93 -7.40 -27.11
C GLU A 30 -43.45 -5.96 -27.16
N ASN A 31 -44.40 -5.61 -26.29
CA ASN A 31 -44.95 -4.24 -26.19
C ASN A 31 -43.96 -3.25 -25.53
N ILE A 32 -43.07 -3.73 -24.67
CA ILE A 32 -42.01 -2.91 -24.07
C ILE A 32 -40.89 -2.66 -25.10
N LEU A 33 -40.51 -3.67 -25.87
CA LEU A 33 -39.46 -3.53 -26.89
C LEU A 33 -39.84 -2.52 -27.99
N THR A 34 -41.10 -2.49 -28.40
CA THR A 34 -41.59 -1.56 -29.42
C THR A 34 -41.65 -0.11 -28.93
N ASN A 35 -41.94 0.13 -27.65
CA ASN A 35 -41.95 1.47 -27.06
C ASN A 35 -40.52 2.01 -26.78
N VAL A 36 -39.56 1.15 -26.42
CA VAL A 36 -38.17 1.57 -26.24
C VAL A 36 -37.56 2.06 -27.57
N ASN A 37 -37.91 1.44 -28.70
CA ASN A 37 -37.37 1.79 -30.01
C ASN A 37 -37.90 3.11 -30.58
N SER A 38 -39.07 3.59 -30.15
CA SER A 38 -39.62 4.89 -30.59
C SER A 38 -38.98 6.06 -29.83
N ILE A 39 -38.56 5.85 -28.58
CA ILE A 39 -37.92 6.87 -27.72
C ILE A 39 -36.47 7.14 -28.17
N THR A 40 -35.74 6.13 -28.62
CA THR A 40 -34.34 6.28 -29.06
C THR A 40 -34.19 7.04 -30.38
N ASN A 41 -35.23 7.09 -31.23
CA ASN A 41 -35.12 7.73 -32.55
C ASN A 41 -35.29 9.26 -32.52
N SER A 42 -35.68 9.85 -31.39
CA SER A 42 -35.94 11.31 -31.29
C SER A 42 -34.77 12.12 -30.73
N ASN A 43 -33.67 11.49 -30.31
CA ASN A 43 -32.55 12.18 -29.62
C ASN A 43 -31.23 12.27 -30.42
N SER A 44 -31.22 11.84 -31.68
CA SER A 44 -30.01 11.89 -32.52
C SER A 44 -30.04 13.10 -33.45
N ASN A 45 -29.83 14.32 -32.94
CA ASN A 45 -29.49 15.45 -33.82
C ASN A 45 -28.63 16.58 -33.24
N ASN A 46 -28.01 16.45 -32.06
CA ASN A 46 -27.20 17.52 -31.47
C ASN A 46 -25.86 17.09 -30.86
N ASN A 47 -25.11 16.14 -31.45
CA ASN A 47 -23.87 15.67 -30.79
C ASN A 47 -22.71 15.26 -31.72
N SER A 48 -22.50 15.98 -32.83
CA SER A 48 -21.38 15.66 -33.75
C SER A 48 -20.06 16.40 -33.45
N ASN A 49 -20.05 17.43 -32.59
CA ASN A 49 -18.84 18.21 -32.30
C ASN A 49 -18.07 17.77 -31.03
N ASN A 50 -18.58 16.79 -30.28
CA ASN A 50 -18.03 16.36 -28.99
C ASN A 50 -17.29 15.00 -29.03
N ASN A 51 -17.26 14.34 -30.20
CA ASN A 51 -16.76 12.96 -30.32
C ASN A 51 -15.29 12.89 -30.78
N SER A 52 -14.77 13.94 -31.41
CA SER A 52 -13.36 13.98 -31.83
C SER A 52 -12.43 14.32 -30.66
N THR A 53 -12.85 15.18 -29.73
CA THR A 53 -12.06 15.53 -28.53
C THR A 53 -11.99 14.40 -27.50
N ASN A 54 -13.02 13.56 -27.42
CA ASN A 54 -13.09 12.42 -26.47
C ASN A 54 -12.06 11.32 -26.78
N SER A 55 -11.76 11.06 -28.05
CA SER A 55 -10.87 9.96 -28.45
C SER A 55 -9.39 10.21 -28.11
N TYR A 56 -8.90 11.45 -28.25
CA TYR A 56 -7.52 11.82 -27.88
C TYR A 56 -7.32 11.90 -26.36
N ILE A 57 -8.33 12.36 -25.63
CA ILE A 57 -8.31 12.40 -24.16
C ILE A 57 -8.30 10.97 -23.59
N GLN A 58 -9.09 10.05 -24.15
CA GLN A 58 -9.16 8.67 -23.68
C GLN A 58 -7.86 7.88 -23.97
N PHE A 59 -7.20 8.13 -25.11
CA PHE A 59 -5.91 7.52 -25.44
C PHE A 59 -4.78 8.01 -24.51
N SER A 60 -4.76 9.31 -24.22
CA SER A 60 -3.78 9.93 -23.32
C SER A 60 -3.98 9.46 -21.87
N CYS A 61 -5.22 9.34 -21.40
CA CYS A 61 -5.54 8.82 -20.06
C CYS A 61 -5.06 7.38 -19.85
N ASN A 62 -5.23 6.49 -20.85
CA ASN A 62 -4.76 5.10 -20.74
C ASN A 62 -3.23 4.99 -20.75
N ALA A 63 -2.52 5.85 -21.49
CA ALA A 63 -1.07 5.91 -21.41
C ALA A 63 -0.62 6.39 -20.01
N ILE A 64 -1.21 7.48 -19.51
CA ILE A 64 -0.87 8.07 -18.20
C ILE A 64 -1.17 7.10 -17.05
N TYR A 65 -2.32 6.42 -17.04
CA TYR A 65 -2.65 5.43 -16.01
C TYR A 65 -1.66 4.26 -16.00
N LYS A 66 -1.17 3.84 -17.18
CA LYS A 66 -0.19 2.75 -17.28
C LYS A 66 1.14 3.14 -16.65
N TYR A 67 1.62 4.36 -16.92
CA TYR A 67 2.85 4.89 -16.29
C TYR A 67 2.66 5.13 -14.78
N MET A 68 1.53 5.68 -14.35
CA MET A 68 1.20 5.85 -12.93
C MET A 68 1.15 4.50 -12.20
N LYS A 69 0.52 3.47 -12.78
CA LYS A 69 0.41 2.14 -12.17
C LYS A 69 1.76 1.45 -12.08
N LEU A 70 2.60 1.55 -13.12
CA LEU A 70 3.96 1.02 -13.11
C LEU A 70 4.85 1.73 -12.07
N GLY A 71 4.76 3.07 -12.00
CA GLY A 71 5.46 3.87 -11.00
C GLY A 71 5.01 3.53 -9.57
N PHE A 72 3.71 3.39 -9.34
CA PHE A 72 3.16 3.04 -8.03
C PHE A 72 3.60 1.66 -7.53
N ILE A 73 3.62 0.65 -8.40
CA ILE A 73 4.12 -0.69 -8.06
C ILE A 73 5.61 -0.64 -7.69
N TYR A 74 6.40 0.16 -8.42
CA TYR A 74 7.81 0.36 -8.12
C TYR A 74 8.01 1.05 -6.77
N ILE A 75 7.24 2.10 -6.47
CA ILE A 75 7.29 2.81 -5.18
C ILE A 75 6.95 1.88 -4.02
N ILE A 76 5.92 1.03 -4.14
CA ILE A 76 5.57 0.07 -3.07
C ILE A 76 6.72 -0.91 -2.81
N LYS A 77 7.37 -1.41 -3.87
CA LYS A 77 8.54 -2.31 -3.73
C LYS A 77 9.69 -1.62 -3.01
N VAL A 78 10.02 -0.39 -3.41
CA VAL A 78 11.09 0.40 -2.79
C VAL A 78 10.77 0.73 -1.33
N ALA A 79 9.54 1.15 -1.04
CA ALA A 79 9.11 1.47 0.32
C ALA A 79 9.22 0.26 1.26
N LYS A 80 8.87 -0.94 0.78
CA LYS A 80 9.02 -2.17 1.57
C LYS A 80 10.48 -2.49 1.91
N ILE A 81 11.40 -2.22 0.99
CA ILE A 81 12.84 -2.38 1.21
C ILE A 81 13.34 -1.35 2.24
N ILE A 82 12.95 -0.08 2.08
CA ILE A 82 13.35 1.00 2.98
C ILE A 82 12.85 0.74 4.40
N ILE A 83 11.61 0.28 4.59
CA ILE A 83 11.07 -0.06 5.91
C ILE A 83 11.87 -1.19 6.56
N ASN A 84 12.25 -2.21 5.79
CA ASN A 84 13.05 -3.32 6.32
C ASN A 84 14.44 -2.85 6.76
N ILE A 85 15.06 -1.96 5.97
CA ILE A 85 16.34 -1.31 6.30
C ILE A 85 16.19 -0.36 7.50
N SER A 86 15.09 0.38 7.60
CA SER A 86 14.86 1.34 8.68
C SER A 86 14.72 0.64 10.04
N GLY A 87 14.20 -0.59 10.06
CA GLY A 87 14.08 -1.39 11.28
C GLY A 87 15.42 -1.65 11.95
N ILE A 88 16.46 -1.97 11.18
CA ILE A 88 17.80 -2.21 11.74
C ILE A 88 18.41 -0.91 12.30
N TYR A 89 18.19 0.24 11.66
CA TYR A 89 18.65 1.53 12.20
C TYR A 89 17.96 1.89 13.53
N LEU A 90 16.65 1.68 13.63
CA LEU A 90 15.92 1.90 14.90
C LEU A 90 16.43 0.98 16.01
N LEU A 91 16.74 -0.29 15.69
CA LEU A 91 17.33 -1.22 16.64
C LEU A 91 18.66 -0.67 17.19
N TRP A 92 19.55 -0.17 16.32
CA TRP A 92 20.84 0.38 16.76
C TRP A 92 20.70 1.65 17.61
N ILE A 93 19.72 2.51 17.32
CA ILE A 93 19.43 3.70 18.12
C ILE A 93 18.99 3.32 19.54
N ILE A 94 18.06 2.36 19.64
CA ILE A 94 17.59 1.83 20.92
C ILE A 94 18.76 1.18 21.67
N LEU A 95 19.55 0.37 20.99
CA LEU A 95 20.70 -0.32 21.57
C LEU A 95 21.76 0.68 22.07
N HIS A 96 22.03 1.75 21.33
CA HIS A 96 22.92 2.84 21.75
C HIS A 96 22.43 3.52 23.03
N TYR A 97 21.12 3.83 23.10
CA TYR A 97 20.50 4.45 24.27
C TYR A 97 20.65 3.57 25.52
N PHE A 98 20.22 2.31 25.43
CA PHE A 98 20.30 1.39 26.56
C PHE A 98 21.75 1.12 26.97
N ALA A 99 22.66 0.88 26.01
CA ALA A 99 24.05 0.58 26.31
C ALA A 99 24.77 1.74 27.00
N SER A 100 24.50 2.98 26.58
CA SER A 100 25.09 4.18 27.20
C SER A 100 24.61 4.35 28.64
N HIS A 101 23.32 4.16 28.90
CA HIS A 101 22.77 4.23 30.27
C HIS A 101 23.27 3.10 31.17
N LEU A 102 23.34 1.86 30.66
CA LEU A 102 23.88 0.73 31.41
C LEU A 102 25.37 0.91 31.71
N TYR A 103 26.14 1.45 30.75
CA TYR A 103 27.58 1.67 30.91
C TYR A 103 27.87 2.63 32.06
N ILE A 104 27.15 3.75 32.15
CA ILE A 104 27.35 4.73 33.23
C ILE A 104 26.95 4.11 34.58
N LYS A 105 25.84 3.36 34.63
CA LYS A 105 25.34 2.79 35.89
C LYS A 105 26.21 1.67 36.46
N PHE A 106 26.79 0.82 35.60
CA PHE A 106 27.55 -0.36 36.02
C PHE A 106 29.07 -0.20 35.96
N CYS A 107 29.60 0.51 34.96
CA CYS A 107 31.03 0.55 34.69
C CYS A 107 31.72 1.77 35.28
N VAL A 108 30.99 2.88 35.49
CA VAL A 108 31.54 4.15 35.99
C VAL A 108 30.62 4.74 37.07
N PRO A 109 30.60 4.19 38.29
CA PRO A 109 29.81 4.75 39.38
C PRO A 109 30.33 6.15 39.75
N ASN A 110 29.42 7.09 40.02
CA ASN A 110 29.69 8.53 40.24
C ASN A 110 30.53 8.89 41.50
N ASN A 111 31.17 7.93 42.17
CA ASN A 111 31.94 8.15 43.38
C ASN A 111 33.44 8.36 43.06
N PHE A 112 34.18 9.07 43.92
CA PHE A 112 35.62 9.27 43.73
C PHE A 112 36.41 7.93 43.74
N ILE A 113 35.98 6.98 44.57
CA ILE A 113 36.49 5.61 44.53
C ILE A 113 36.12 4.90 43.22
N GLY A 114 34.94 5.22 42.67
CA GLY A 114 34.45 4.75 41.38
C GLY A 114 35.36 5.14 40.22
N PHE A 115 35.90 6.35 40.26
CA PHE A 115 36.89 6.83 39.31
C PHE A 115 38.19 6.01 39.37
N LEU A 116 38.70 5.73 40.58
CA LEU A 116 39.93 4.94 40.77
C LEU A 116 39.77 3.48 40.31
N ILE A 117 38.60 2.88 40.51
CA ILE A 117 38.33 1.50 40.07
C ILE A 117 37.87 1.41 38.60
N SER A 118 37.55 2.53 37.95
CA SER A 118 37.03 2.55 36.58
C SER A 118 37.89 1.82 35.53
N PRO A 119 39.24 1.85 35.54
CA PRO A 119 40.05 1.07 34.60
C PRO A 119 39.97 -0.45 34.87
N PHE A 120 39.80 -0.85 36.13
CA PHE A 120 39.60 -2.27 36.48
C PHE A 120 38.23 -2.76 36.05
N MET A 121 37.18 -1.97 36.32
CA MET A 121 35.81 -2.31 35.89
C MET A 121 35.67 -2.30 34.36
N THR A 122 36.38 -1.41 33.67
CA THR A 122 36.44 -1.36 32.20
C THR A 122 36.97 -2.66 31.58
N SER A 123 37.87 -3.37 32.27
CA SER A 123 38.43 -4.63 31.78
C SER A 123 37.46 -5.82 31.91
N THR A 124 36.32 -5.62 32.58
CA THR A 124 35.30 -6.68 32.69
C THR A 124 34.60 -6.93 31.35
N PRO A 125 34.24 -8.19 31.04
CA PRO A 125 33.67 -8.55 29.74
C PRO A 125 32.34 -7.84 29.44
N HIS A 126 31.52 -7.59 30.47
CA HIS A 126 30.26 -6.87 30.31
C HIS A 126 30.46 -5.40 29.88
N CYS A 127 31.41 -4.69 30.50
CA CYS A 127 31.74 -3.31 30.16
C CYS A 127 32.41 -3.16 28.80
N GLN A 128 33.25 -4.13 28.42
CA GLN A 128 33.83 -4.20 27.08
C GLN A 128 32.75 -4.40 26.00
N GLY A 129 31.79 -5.29 26.24
CA GLY A 129 30.67 -5.51 25.33
C GLY A 129 29.81 -4.26 25.15
N LEU A 130 29.44 -3.60 26.26
CA LEU A 130 28.69 -2.34 26.21
C LEU A 130 29.44 -1.24 25.44
N ARG A 131 30.75 -1.09 25.66
CA ARG A 131 31.56 -0.12 24.94
C ARG A 131 31.61 -0.43 23.44
N TRP A 132 31.78 -1.71 23.08
CA TRP A 132 31.76 -2.14 21.68
C TRP A 132 30.42 -1.83 21.03
N ILE A 133 29.31 -2.09 21.72
CA ILE A 133 27.95 -1.75 21.24
C ILE A 133 27.83 -0.24 21.00
N VAL A 134 28.20 0.59 21.97
CA VAL A 134 28.11 2.05 21.86
C VAL A 134 28.93 2.56 20.68
N TYR A 135 30.15 2.05 20.49
CA TYR A 135 31.04 2.43 19.40
C TYR A 135 30.47 2.06 18.02
N ASN A 136 30.01 0.81 17.85
CA ASN A 136 29.45 0.36 16.58
C ASN A 136 28.12 1.05 16.26
N ALA A 137 27.26 1.24 17.27
CA ALA A 137 26.00 1.92 17.09
C ALA A 137 26.20 3.38 16.66
N ALA A 138 27.14 4.09 17.30
CA ALA A 138 27.49 5.45 16.91
C ALA A 138 28.01 5.53 15.47
N ASN A 139 28.85 4.59 15.05
CA ASN A 139 29.33 4.52 13.66
C ASN A 139 28.18 4.34 12.66
N ILE A 140 27.23 3.46 12.95
CA ILE A 140 26.06 3.21 12.10
C ILE A 140 25.16 4.45 12.01
N ILE A 141 24.91 5.12 13.14
CA ILE A 141 24.12 6.36 13.19
C ILE A 141 24.82 7.48 12.40
N ASN A 142 26.14 7.62 12.57
CA ASN A 142 26.93 8.62 11.85
C ASN A 142 26.92 8.37 10.34
N ASN A 143 27.04 7.13 9.89
CA ASN A 143 26.94 6.79 8.47
C ASN A 143 25.58 7.18 7.89
N MET A 144 24.51 6.99 8.67
CA MET A 144 23.15 7.39 8.26
C MET A 144 23.05 8.91 8.09
N TRP A 145 23.53 9.67 9.06
CA TRP A 145 23.57 11.15 8.98
C TRP A 145 24.47 11.66 7.85
N THR A 146 25.57 10.96 7.58
CA THR A 146 26.52 11.31 6.51
C THR A 146 25.87 11.15 5.14
N MET A 147 25.12 10.07 4.90
CA MET A 147 24.37 9.90 3.66
C MET A 147 23.32 11.00 3.43
N ILE A 148 22.62 11.41 4.50
CA ILE A 148 21.68 12.54 4.43
C ILE A 148 22.42 13.84 4.12
N GLY A 149 23.57 14.07 4.75
CA GLY A 149 24.43 15.22 4.47
C GLY A 149 24.93 15.24 3.03
N ILE A 150 25.36 14.10 2.48
CA ILE A 150 25.78 14.02 1.07
C ILE A 150 24.61 14.34 0.14
N TRP A 151 23.41 13.83 0.44
CA TRP A 151 22.21 14.11 -0.37
C TRP A 151 21.81 15.59 -0.33
N ILE A 152 21.88 16.24 0.83
CA ILE A 152 21.60 17.68 0.95
C ILE A 152 22.65 18.53 0.21
N CYS A 153 23.92 18.16 0.34
CA CYS A 153 25.04 18.83 -0.34
C CYS A 153 24.95 18.68 -1.86
N SER A 154 24.58 17.51 -2.36
CA SER A 154 24.37 17.28 -3.79
C SER A 154 23.25 18.17 -4.33
N THR A 155 22.12 18.24 -3.61
CA THR A 155 20.97 19.06 -4.01
C THR A 155 21.32 20.55 -4.05
N ILE A 156 22.06 21.05 -3.06
CA ILE A 156 22.42 22.49 -3.03
C ILE A 156 23.42 22.86 -4.12
N LEU A 157 24.37 21.97 -4.45
CA LEU A 157 25.33 22.19 -5.53
C LEU A 157 24.64 22.24 -6.91
N VAL A 158 23.68 21.34 -7.16
CA VAL A 158 22.90 21.31 -8.42
C VAL A 158 22.09 22.61 -8.61
N ILE A 159 21.55 23.19 -7.54
CA ILE A 159 20.80 24.46 -7.62
C ILE A 159 21.72 25.63 -8.01
N LYS A 160 22.95 25.64 -7.49
CA LYS A 160 23.91 26.72 -7.74
C LYS A 160 24.32 26.80 -9.22
N GLU A 161 24.46 25.67 -9.90
CA GLU A 161 24.78 25.59 -11.33
C GLU A 161 23.65 26.13 -12.22
N LYS A 162 22.38 25.85 -11.86
CA LYS A 162 21.21 26.31 -12.62
C LYS A 162 20.95 27.81 -12.58
N THR A 163 21.59 28.54 -11.66
CA THR A 163 21.35 29.98 -11.47
C THR A 163 22.33 30.84 -12.28
N HIS A 164 23.38 30.24 -12.84
CA HIS A 164 24.42 30.92 -13.63
C HIS A 164 24.38 30.65 -15.14
N ASN A 165 23.37 29.90 -15.62
CA ASN A 165 23.04 29.69 -17.03
C ASN A 165 21.64 30.25 -17.32
#